data_AF-A0AAE2ZH16-F1
#
_entry.id   AF-A0AAE2ZH16-F1
#
_cell.length_a   1.000
_cell.length_b   1.000
_cell.length_c   1.000
_cell.angle_alpha   90.00
_cell.angle_beta   90.00
_cell.angle_gamma   90.00
#
_symmetry.space_group_name_H-M   'P 1'
#
loop_
_entity.id
_entity.type
_entity.pdbx_description
1 polymer ?
#
loop_
_entity_poly.entity_id
_entity_poly.type
_entity_poly.pdbx_seq_one_letter_code
_entity_poly.pdbx_strand_id
1 'polypeptide(L)'
;MNFFSFEFLGSFLIFFLIYWGCQPSAKLQNGLLITASYFFVYSFSPDFAYILFSYTLIIYLLTNVATNWLSSRWIYGILTAVIVGFFTTFKYYSFFQETIQQTLDKFGFSVGLPILEILAPLGLSFYVFHSVSYTVSVCRKEIPKADFFDVTLYLAFFPSIVAGPINRAKNFLPQIQAESREILDPRKAILLISLALVKLFLFSSYLSENFVNPVFDSPVGYNAGEILVATYAYAWNIYFNFSGYTNLVTGIALLLGFRVPVNFNAPYLAANLKEFWARWHISLSTFIRDYVYIPLGGNRKGFSRMNTNVFLAMVISGLWHGAAMTFVVWGAIHGLGIVLLNLKSLCMEKLGWTQVIPNKTLSVWVSRIITFHFVCFAWIFFRSPSFDDALLMANQIIAPGFIASINASLGLLIAFWLLLITYPYFVQGYHYVAKKYQTIPWYYYPIPLAIILTIMFMLSPSGMPGFIYANF
;
A
#
# COMPACT_ATOMS: atom_id res chain seq x y z
N MET A 1 12.24 -10.00 -12.47
CA MET A 1 12.34 -11.08 -11.46
C MET A 1 11.41 -10.78 -10.29
N ASN A 2 10.44 -11.65 -9.99
CA ASN A 2 9.43 -11.41 -8.94
C ASN A 2 9.98 -11.85 -7.56
N PHE A 3 9.70 -11.10 -6.48
CA PHE A 3 10.05 -11.47 -5.10
C PHE A 3 9.61 -12.89 -4.68
N PHE A 4 8.57 -13.41 -5.33
CA PHE A 4 7.99 -14.72 -5.05
C PHE A 4 8.59 -15.86 -5.87
N SER A 5 9.52 -15.57 -6.78
CA SER A 5 10.07 -16.56 -7.71
C SER A 5 11.28 -17.30 -7.14
N PHE A 6 11.54 -18.51 -7.62
CA PHE A 6 12.71 -19.29 -7.21
C PHE A 6 14.01 -18.62 -7.63
N GLU A 7 14.02 -17.91 -8.76
CA GLU A 7 15.14 -17.11 -9.24
C GLU A 7 15.48 -15.98 -8.27
N PHE A 8 14.47 -15.29 -7.72
CA PHE A 8 14.70 -14.29 -6.68
C PHE A 8 15.27 -14.92 -5.43
N LEU A 9 14.72 -16.03 -4.96
CA LEU A 9 15.22 -16.72 -3.76
C LEU A 9 16.69 -17.12 -3.93
N GLY A 10 17.04 -17.77 -5.04
CA GLY A 10 18.42 -18.17 -5.34
C GLY A 10 19.37 -16.96 -5.42
N SER A 11 18.97 -15.92 -6.16
CA SER A 11 19.74 -14.69 -6.29
C SER A 11 19.93 -13.97 -4.95
N PHE A 12 18.86 -13.91 -4.14
CA PHE A 12 18.89 -13.29 -2.82
C PHE A 12 19.79 -14.05 -1.85
N LEU A 13 19.79 -15.39 -1.88
CA LEU A 13 20.69 -16.19 -1.02
C LEU A 13 22.16 -15.93 -1.35
N ILE A 14 22.52 -15.91 -2.64
CA ILE A 14 23.88 -15.58 -3.08
C ILE A 14 24.24 -14.15 -2.64
N PHE A 15 23.36 -13.19 -2.93
CA PHE A 15 23.52 -11.80 -2.50
C PHE A 15 23.71 -11.68 -0.99
N PHE A 16 22.89 -12.39 -0.21
CA PHE A 16 22.91 -12.35 1.26
C PHE A 16 24.25 -12.82 1.85
N LEU A 17 24.81 -13.90 1.30
CA LEU A 17 26.12 -14.41 1.71
C LEU A 17 27.24 -13.40 1.39
N ILE A 18 27.23 -12.81 0.18
CA ILE A 18 28.20 -11.79 -0.22
C ILE A 18 28.06 -10.54 0.65
N TYR A 19 26.82 -10.08 0.86
CA TYR A 19 26.49 -8.91 1.65
C TYR A 19 27.02 -8.99 3.09
N TRP A 20 26.83 -10.14 3.75
CA TRP A 20 27.36 -10.36 5.09
C TRP A 20 28.85 -10.71 5.11
N GLY A 21 29.42 -11.23 4.02
CA GLY A 21 30.88 -11.31 3.83
C GLY A 21 31.55 -9.93 3.80
N CYS A 22 30.84 -8.90 3.36
CA CYS A 22 31.30 -7.50 3.35
C CYS A 22 30.97 -6.73 4.64
N GLN A 23 30.55 -7.39 5.72
CA GLN A 23 30.15 -6.75 6.99
C GLN A 23 31.15 -5.74 7.57
N PRO A 24 32.49 -5.92 7.44
CA PRO A 24 33.45 -4.92 7.92
C PRO A 24 33.35 -3.54 7.27
N SER A 25 32.64 -3.40 6.14
CA SER A 25 32.46 -2.13 5.44
C SER A 25 31.01 -1.88 5.05
N ALA A 26 30.33 -1.01 5.79
CA ALA A 26 28.98 -0.56 5.47
C ALA A 26 28.89 0.11 4.07
N LYS A 27 29.99 0.69 3.58
CA LYS A 27 30.07 1.26 2.22
C LYS A 27 30.02 0.18 1.14
N LEU A 28 30.73 -0.93 1.31
CA LEU A 28 30.64 -2.07 0.39
C LEU A 28 29.22 -2.66 0.40
N GLN A 29 28.64 -2.81 1.59
CA GLN A 29 27.25 -3.22 1.74
C GLN A 29 26.26 -2.26 1.05
N ASN A 30 26.47 -0.95 1.15
CA ASN A 30 25.66 0.05 0.44
C ASN A 30 25.79 -0.10 -1.08
N GLY A 31 27.02 -0.26 -1.59
CA GLY A 31 27.26 -0.48 -3.02
C GLY A 31 26.59 -1.76 -3.54
N LEU A 32 26.65 -2.84 -2.77
CA LEU A 32 25.94 -4.09 -3.07
C LEU A 32 24.42 -3.89 -3.08
N LEU A 33 23.86 -3.16 -2.11
CA LEU A 33 22.42 -2.87 -2.07
C LEU A 33 21.96 -2.02 -3.26
N ILE A 34 22.74 -1.01 -3.66
CA ILE A 34 22.46 -0.20 -4.85
C ILE A 34 22.47 -1.11 -6.08
N THR A 35 23.52 -1.93 -6.24
CA THR A 35 23.66 -2.84 -7.37
C THR A 35 22.50 -3.83 -7.44
N ALA A 36 22.16 -4.47 -6.32
CA ALA A 36 21.02 -5.38 -6.23
C ALA A 36 19.69 -4.68 -6.54
N SER A 37 19.53 -3.43 -6.10
CA SER A 37 18.32 -2.65 -6.35
C SER A 37 18.12 -2.31 -7.82
N TYR A 38 19.17 -1.82 -8.48
CA TYR A 38 19.11 -1.54 -9.92
C TYR A 38 19.03 -2.81 -10.75
N PHE A 39 19.71 -3.89 -10.36
CA PHE A 39 19.56 -5.20 -11.02
C PHE A 39 18.14 -5.73 -10.90
N PHE A 40 17.52 -5.59 -9.72
CA PHE A 40 16.12 -5.98 -9.52
C PHE A 40 15.20 -5.24 -10.47
N VAL A 41 15.30 -3.91 -10.58
CA VAL A 41 14.50 -3.10 -11.52
C VAL A 41 14.81 -3.46 -12.97
N TYR A 42 16.09 -3.58 -13.32
CA TYR A 42 16.57 -3.93 -14.66
C TYR A 42 16.00 -5.29 -15.12
N SER A 43 15.83 -6.24 -14.20
CA SER A 43 15.24 -7.55 -14.47
C SER A 43 13.76 -7.52 -14.88
N PHE A 44 13.09 -6.37 -14.78
CA PHE A 44 11.76 -6.13 -15.37
C PHE A 44 11.89 -5.40 -16.70
N SER A 45 12.66 -4.31 -16.74
CA SER A 45 13.02 -3.61 -17.97
C SER A 45 14.27 -2.74 -17.76
N PRO A 46 15.22 -2.73 -18.70
CA PRO A 46 16.36 -1.79 -18.69
C PRO A 46 15.92 -0.33 -18.60
N ASP A 47 14.84 0.05 -19.29
CA ASP A 47 14.35 1.44 -19.32
C ASP A 47 13.94 1.91 -17.93
N PHE A 48 13.37 1.03 -17.11
CA PHE A 48 12.98 1.38 -15.74
C PHE A 48 14.20 1.79 -14.91
N ALA A 49 15.32 1.09 -15.05
CA ALA A 49 16.54 1.42 -14.35
C ALA A 49 17.08 2.80 -14.78
N TYR A 50 17.08 3.08 -16.09
CA TYR A 50 17.52 4.39 -16.62
C TYR A 50 16.61 5.54 -16.18
N ILE A 51 15.29 5.33 -16.18
CA ILE A 51 14.31 6.34 -15.77
C ILE A 51 14.44 6.64 -14.27
N LEU A 52 14.55 5.61 -13.41
CA LEU A 52 14.71 5.81 -11.97
C LEU A 52 16.07 6.42 -11.61
N PHE A 53 17.13 6.08 -12.35
CA PHE A 53 18.43 6.73 -12.19
C PHE A 53 18.36 8.20 -12.58
N SER A 54 17.74 8.52 -13.72
CA SER A 54 17.55 9.91 -14.16
C SER A 54 16.73 10.71 -13.15
N TYR A 55 15.67 10.11 -12.60
CA TYR A 55 14.89 10.71 -11.52
C TYR A 55 15.74 10.94 -10.27
N THR A 56 16.55 9.96 -9.85
CA THR A 56 17.50 10.11 -8.73
C THR A 56 18.43 11.30 -8.92
N LEU A 57 19.02 11.43 -10.12
CA LEU A 57 19.91 12.54 -10.46
C LEU A 57 19.19 13.88 -10.38
N ILE A 58 17.98 13.99 -10.93
CA ILE A 58 17.15 15.21 -10.84
C ILE A 58 16.89 15.57 -9.38
N ILE A 59 16.50 14.62 -8.55
CA ILE A 59 16.22 14.85 -7.12
C ILE A 59 17.48 15.26 -6.36
N TYR A 60 18.62 14.63 -6.65
CA TYR A 60 19.90 15.01 -6.05
C TYR A 60 20.30 16.43 -6.45
N LEU A 61 20.27 16.77 -7.73
CA LEU A 61 20.62 18.12 -8.21
C LEU A 61 19.67 19.18 -7.61
N LEU A 62 18.37 18.91 -7.61
CA LEU A 62 17.38 19.81 -7.03
C LEU A 62 17.63 20.02 -5.52
N THR A 63 17.81 18.94 -4.77
CA THR A 63 17.88 19.00 -3.31
C THR A 63 19.24 19.42 -2.79
N ASN A 64 20.32 18.94 -3.39
CA ASN A 64 21.68 19.16 -2.89
C ASN A 64 22.34 20.40 -3.51
N VAL A 65 22.04 20.72 -4.77
CA VAL A 65 22.65 21.85 -5.49
C VAL A 65 21.72 23.05 -5.50
N ALA A 66 20.51 22.92 -6.02
CA ALA A 66 19.63 24.07 -6.25
C ALA A 66 19.18 24.76 -4.95
N THR A 67 19.08 24.02 -3.84
CA THR A 67 18.79 24.60 -2.51
C THR A 67 19.85 25.58 -2.00
N ASN A 68 21.06 25.61 -2.59
CA ASN A 68 22.07 26.63 -2.27
C ASN A 68 21.72 28.01 -2.87
N TRP A 69 20.86 28.04 -3.89
CA TRP A 69 20.59 29.24 -4.70
C TRP A 69 19.11 29.64 -4.71
N LEU A 70 18.21 28.67 -4.48
CA LEU A 70 16.77 28.85 -4.55
C LEU A 70 16.12 28.72 -3.17
N SER A 71 15.03 29.48 -2.97
CA SER A 71 14.21 29.35 -1.76
C SER A 71 13.41 28.04 -1.78
N SER A 72 13.03 27.55 -0.60
CA SER A 72 12.27 26.29 -0.47
C SER A 72 10.95 26.31 -1.26
N ARG A 73 10.32 27.49 -1.46
CA ARG A 73 9.09 27.63 -2.27
C ARG A 73 9.33 27.21 -3.72
N TRP A 74 10.44 27.64 -4.31
CA TRP A 74 10.80 27.27 -5.69
C TRP A 74 11.19 25.80 -5.78
N ILE A 75 11.92 25.29 -4.79
CA ILE A 75 12.28 23.87 -4.73
C ILE A 75 11.03 22.98 -4.69
N TYR A 76 10.04 23.33 -3.87
CA TYR A 76 8.76 22.62 -3.84
C TYR A 76 8.00 22.72 -5.17
N GLY A 77 7.98 23.91 -5.79
CA GLY A 77 7.35 24.09 -7.10
C GLY A 77 7.98 23.24 -8.19
N ILE A 78 9.32 23.22 -8.27
CA ILE A 78 10.06 22.41 -9.26
C ILE A 78 9.86 20.92 -8.96
N LEU A 79 9.94 20.49 -7.70
CA LEU A 79 9.68 19.10 -7.31
C LEU A 79 8.27 18.67 -7.72
N THR A 80 7.26 19.51 -7.46
CA THR A 80 5.88 19.22 -7.89
C THR A 80 5.79 19.13 -9.40
N ALA A 81 6.42 20.02 -10.16
CA ALA A 81 6.44 19.96 -11.62
C ALA A 81 7.10 18.68 -12.15
N VAL A 82 8.22 18.25 -11.55
CA VAL A 82 8.89 16.99 -11.89
C VAL A 82 7.97 15.79 -11.60
N ILE A 83 7.35 15.72 -10.42
CA ILE A 83 6.44 14.63 -10.06
C ILE A 83 5.24 14.57 -11.01
N VAL A 84 4.60 15.71 -11.27
CA VAL A 84 3.46 15.79 -12.19
C VAL A 84 3.88 15.39 -13.60
N GLY A 85 5.05 15.83 -14.08
CA GLY A 85 5.59 15.46 -15.39
C GLY A 85 5.84 13.95 -15.51
N PHE A 86 6.43 13.33 -14.50
CA PHE A 86 6.67 11.88 -14.48
C PHE A 86 5.36 11.09 -14.40
N PHE A 87 4.44 11.44 -13.50
CA PHE A 87 3.14 10.75 -13.42
C PHE A 87 2.30 10.95 -14.69
N THR A 88 2.30 12.15 -15.28
CA THR A 88 1.59 12.39 -16.54
C THR A 88 2.17 11.56 -17.67
N THR A 89 3.49 11.52 -17.82
CA THR A 89 4.16 10.77 -18.90
C THR A 89 4.03 9.26 -18.73
N PHE A 90 4.27 8.73 -17.53
CA PHE A 90 4.40 7.30 -17.30
C PHE A 90 3.15 6.60 -16.79
N LYS A 91 2.25 7.34 -16.11
CA LYS A 91 1.09 6.75 -15.43
C LYS A 91 -0.26 7.19 -16.01
N TYR A 92 -0.35 8.42 -16.52
CA TYR A 92 -1.62 9.01 -16.96
C TYR A 92 -1.68 9.39 -18.44
N TYR A 93 -0.65 9.03 -19.22
CA TYR A 93 -0.55 9.44 -20.62
C TYR A 93 -1.77 8.99 -21.43
N SER A 94 -2.11 7.71 -21.38
CA SER A 94 -3.25 7.15 -22.12
C SER A 94 -4.57 7.82 -21.71
N PHE A 95 -4.77 8.05 -20.41
CA PHE A 95 -5.96 8.75 -19.92
C PHE A 95 -6.09 10.16 -20.51
N PHE A 96 -5.01 10.96 -20.49
CA PHE A 96 -5.03 12.31 -21.05
C PHE A 96 -5.15 12.30 -22.57
N GLN A 97 -4.46 11.38 -23.25
CA GLN A 97 -4.53 11.21 -24.69
C GLN A 97 -5.96 10.92 -25.13
N GLU A 98 -6.60 9.89 -24.56
CA GLU A 98 -7.99 9.53 -24.86
C GLU A 98 -8.96 10.68 -24.54
N THR A 99 -8.81 11.32 -23.38
CA THR A 99 -9.68 12.43 -22.97
C THR A 99 -9.57 13.62 -23.92
N ILE A 100 -8.35 13.99 -24.34
CA ILE A 100 -8.12 15.11 -25.27
C ILE A 100 -8.68 14.78 -26.65
N GLN A 101 -8.40 13.58 -27.18
CA GLN A 101 -8.93 13.13 -28.48
C GLN A 101 -10.47 13.17 -28.48
N GLN A 102 -11.11 12.52 -27.51
CA GLN A 102 -12.57 12.50 -27.39
C GLN A 102 -13.17 13.90 -27.22
N THR A 103 -12.47 14.80 -26.54
CA THR A 103 -12.92 16.19 -26.37
C THR A 103 -12.82 16.96 -27.68
N LEU A 104 -11.71 16.84 -28.41
CA LEU A 104 -11.51 17.49 -29.71
C LEU A 104 -12.49 16.96 -30.77
N ASP A 105 -12.74 15.66 -30.78
CA ASP A 105 -13.73 15.02 -31.65
C ASP A 105 -15.13 15.61 -31.43
N LYS A 106 -15.52 15.87 -30.18
CA LYS A 106 -16.80 16.56 -29.85
C LYS A 106 -16.89 17.98 -30.40
N PHE A 107 -15.75 18.65 -30.61
CA PHE A 107 -15.66 19.97 -31.23
C PHE A 107 -15.43 19.89 -32.75
N GLY A 108 -15.48 18.71 -33.36
CA GLY A 108 -15.31 18.50 -34.80
C GLY A 108 -13.85 18.44 -35.26
N PHE A 109 -12.88 18.39 -34.34
CA PHE A 109 -11.47 18.25 -34.66
C PHE A 109 -11.04 16.80 -34.48
N SER A 110 -10.97 16.03 -35.57
CA SER A 110 -10.43 14.67 -35.51
C SER A 110 -8.91 14.69 -35.51
N VAL A 111 -8.33 14.50 -34.33
CA VAL A 111 -6.87 14.53 -34.11
C VAL A 111 -6.40 13.18 -33.58
N GLY A 112 -5.56 12.49 -34.34
CA GLY A 112 -4.87 11.28 -33.88
C GLY A 112 -3.63 11.62 -33.05
N LEU A 113 -3.79 11.80 -31.73
CA LEU A 113 -2.63 11.85 -30.82
C LEU A 113 -1.89 10.50 -30.78
N PRO A 114 -0.54 10.49 -30.66
CA PRO A 114 0.24 9.26 -30.69
C PRO A 114 -0.10 8.34 -29.50
N ILE A 115 -0.28 7.04 -29.77
CA ILE A 115 -0.39 6.02 -28.73
C ILE A 115 1.04 5.67 -28.33
N LEU A 116 1.42 6.01 -27.10
CA LEU A 116 2.72 5.65 -26.55
C LEU A 116 2.50 4.53 -25.53
N GLU A 117 3.03 3.34 -25.80
CA GLU A 117 3.04 2.23 -24.85
C GLU A 117 4.15 2.43 -23.81
N ILE A 118 4.09 3.53 -23.08
CA ILE A 118 5.07 3.84 -22.04
C ILE A 118 4.67 3.07 -20.78
N LEU A 119 5.42 2.01 -20.49
CA LEU A 119 5.26 1.29 -19.23
C LEU A 119 5.73 2.16 -18.06
N ALA A 120 4.89 2.27 -17.04
CA ALA A 120 5.28 2.92 -15.80
C ALA A 120 6.45 2.16 -15.15
N PRO A 121 7.56 2.83 -14.80
CA PRO A 121 8.66 2.19 -14.11
C PRO A 121 8.18 1.57 -12.81
N LEU A 122 8.45 0.27 -12.64
CA LEU A 122 8.12 -0.42 -11.40
C LEU A 122 8.74 0.33 -10.21
N GLY A 123 7.88 0.74 -9.27
CA GLY A 123 8.30 1.47 -8.07
C GLY A 123 8.40 2.99 -8.22
N LEU A 124 8.08 3.58 -9.38
CA LEU A 124 8.03 5.04 -9.57
C LEU A 124 7.21 5.74 -8.48
N SER A 125 6.06 5.17 -8.12
CA SER A 125 5.17 5.68 -7.06
C SER A 125 5.88 5.83 -5.71
N PHE A 126 6.67 4.83 -5.29
CA PHE A 126 7.40 4.86 -4.02
C PHE A 126 8.64 5.75 -4.09
N TYR A 127 9.31 5.78 -5.23
CA TYR A 127 10.38 6.71 -5.54
C TYR A 127 9.95 8.17 -5.36
N VAL A 128 8.76 8.52 -5.84
CA VAL A 128 8.16 9.84 -5.65
C VAL A 128 7.99 10.14 -4.16
N PHE A 129 7.41 9.23 -3.37
CA PHE A 129 7.25 9.46 -1.93
C PHE A 129 8.59 9.66 -1.21
N HIS A 130 9.59 8.84 -1.50
CA HIS A 130 10.91 8.99 -0.90
C HIS A 130 11.57 10.32 -1.31
N SER A 131 11.46 10.70 -2.58
CA SER A 131 12.01 11.99 -3.05
C SER A 131 11.38 13.21 -2.39
N VAL A 132 10.06 13.19 -2.17
CA VAL A 132 9.36 14.22 -1.41
C VAL A 132 9.83 14.23 0.03
N SER A 133 9.94 13.07 0.67
CA SER A 133 10.42 12.98 2.05
C SER A 133 11.84 13.53 2.20
N TYR A 134 12.76 13.19 1.30
CA TYR A 134 14.14 13.70 1.34
C TYR A 134 14.20 15.20 1.10
N THR A 135 13.61 15.68 0.00
CA THR A 135 13.68 17.09 -0.41
C THR A 135 13.08 18.00 0.66
N VAL A 136 11.90 17.64 1.18
CA VAL A 136 11.21 18.43 2.21
C VAL A 136 11.97 18.41 3.52
N SER A 137 12.49 17.27 3.98
CA SER A 137 13.26 17.21 5.23
C SER A 137 14.56 18.02 5.15
N VAL A 138 15.26 18.03 4.00
CA VAL A 138 16.42 18.92 3.79
C VAL A 138 15.99 20.40 3.77
N CYS A 139 14.94 20.75 3.04
CA CYS A 139 14.45 22.13 2.96
C CYS A 139 13.96 22.67 4.31
N ARG A 140 13.42 21.80 5.17
CA ARG A 140 13.00 22.12 6.55
C ARG A 140 14.15 22.06 7.55
N LYS A 141 15.37 21.72 7.11
CA LYS A 141 16.56 21.54 7.96
C LYS A 141 16.38 20.47 9.04
N GLU A 142 15.56 19.46 8.78
CA GLU A 142 15.35 18.31 9.67
C GLU A 142 16.50 17.31 9.59
N ILE A 143 17.20 17.28 8.46
CA ILE A 143 18.38 16.47 8.17
C ILE A 143 19.37 17.26 7.31
N PRO A 144 20.68 16.95 7.36
CA PRO A 144 21.65 17.46 6.40
C PRO A 144 21.44 16.86 5.00
N LYS A 145 22.09 17.46 4.01
CA LYS A 145 22.20 16.90 2.65
C LYS A 145 23.03 15.61 2.70
N ALA A 146 22.49 14.53 2.16
CA ALA A 146 23.21 13.25 2.03
C ALA A 146 24.00 13.20 0.73
N ASP A 147 25.04 12.38 0.65
CA ASP A 147 25.80 12.22 -0.60
C ASP A 147 24.98 11.51 -1.70
N PHE A 148 25.53 11.45 -2.92
CA PHE A 148 24.81 10.88 -4.06
C PHE A 148 24.50 9.39 -3.87
N PHE A 149 25.41 8.62 -3.28
CA PHE A 149 25.22 7.18 -3.10
C PHE A 149 24.17 6.90 -2.01
N ASP A 150 24.18 7.67 -0.93
CA ASP A 150 23.18 7.57 0.13
C ASP A 150 21.78 7.93 -0.37
N VAL A 151 21.65 9.00 -1.16
CA VAL A 151 20.38 9.38 -1.79
C VAL A 151 19.92 8.28 -2.76
N THR A 152 20.83 7.76 -3.58
CA THR A 152 20.53 6.67 -4.52
C THR A 152 20.03 5.44 -3.80
N LEU A 153 20.70 4.99 -2.74
CA LEU A 153 20.27 3.84 -1.95
C LEU A 153 18.95 4.11 -1.23
N TYR A 154 18.74 5.29 -0.67
CA TYR A 154 17.49 5.65 -0.01
C TYR A 154 16.29 5.54 -0.94
N LEU A 155 16.41 6.07 -2.17
CA LEU A 155 15.34 6.02 -3.15
C LEU A 155 15.17 4.62 -3.77
N ALA A 156 16.28 3.92 -4.05
CA ALA A 156 16.26 2.63 -4.74
C ALA A 156 16.05 1.42 -3.83
N PHE A 157 16.06 1.54 -2.50
CA PHE A 157 16.10 0.40 -1.59
C PHE A 157 15.09 -0.69 -1.93
N PHE A 158 15.57 -1.78 -2.54
CA PHE A 158 14.73 -2.78 -3.21
C PHE A 158 13.65 -3.42 -2.34
N PRO A 159 13.82 -3.67 -1.02
CA PRO A 159 12.73 -4.19 -0.20
C PRO A 159 11.53 -3.22 -0.18
N SER A 160 11.75 -1.92 -0.34
CA SER A 160 10.67 -0.93 -0.35
C SER A 160 10.23 -0.43 -1.72
N ILE A 161 11.01 -0.67 -2.79
CA ILE A 161 10.84 0.04 -4.06
C ILE A 161 9.52 -0.27 -4.78
N VAL A 162 9.05 -1.52 -4.78
CA VAL A 162 7.83 -1.90 -5.51
C VAL A 162 6.58 -1.43 -4.75
N ALA A 163 6.44 -1.89 -3.50
CA ALA A 163 5.35 -1.49 -2.62
C ALA A 163 5.61 -1.80 -1.14
N GLY A 164 6.85 -1.64 -0.68
CA GLY A 164 7.11 -1.81 0.75
C GLY A 164 6.64 -0.61 1.57
N PRO A 165 6.84 -0.61 2.88
CA PRO A 165 6.48 0.55 3.70
C PRO A 165 7.22 1.82 3.25
N ILE A 166 6.52 2.96 3.20
CA ILE A 166 7.07 4.24 2.77
C ILE A 166 8.05 4.77 3.83
N ASN A 167 9.34 4.63 3.56
CA ASN A 167 10.42 5.10 4.43
C ASN A 167 10.54 6.63 4.45
N ARG A 168 10.79 7.19 5.64
CA ARG A 168 11.14 8.62 5.82
C ARG A 168 12.64 8.80 5.77
N ALA A 169 13.11 9.78 4.99
CA ALA A 169 14.53 10.10 4.88
C ALA A 169 15.18 10.30 6.26
N LYS A 170 14.49 11.05 7.14
CA LYS A 170 14.92 11.31 8.53
C LYS A 170 15.21 10.05 9.35
N ASN A 171 14.49 8.96 9.11
CA ASN A 171 14.64 7.72 9.89
C ASN A 171 15.51 6.69 9.16
N PHE A 172 15.60 6.76 7.82
CA PHE A 172 16.26 5.74 7.01
C PHE A 172 17.71 6.09 6.68
N LEU A 173 18.02 7.36 6.39
CA LEU A 173 19.40 7.79 6.08
C LEU A 173 20.39 7.48 7.21
N PRO A 174 20.07 7.67 8.51
CA PRO A 174 20.97 7.26 9.58
C PRO A 174 21.32 5.76 9.57
N GLN A 175 20.45 4.89 9.04
CA GLN A 175 20.72 3.45 8.90
C GLN A 175 21.60 3.14 7.68
N ILE A 176 21.53 3.96 6.64
CA ILE A 176 22.45 3.90 5.49
C ILE A 176 23.86 4.36 5.89
N GLN A 177 23.94 5.38 6.74
CA GLN A 177 25.16 6.05 7.18
C GLN A 177 25.83 5.41 8.41
N ALA A 178 25.27 4.31 8.92
CA ALA A 178 25.87 3.56 10.03
C ALA A 178 27.25 3.02 9.65
N GLU A 179 28.19 3.04 10.59
CA GLU A 179 29.57 2.56 10.37
C GLU A 179 29.64 1.04 10.12
N SER A 180 28.75 0.29 10.78
CA SER A 180 28.62 -1.16 10.65
C SER A 180 27.16 -1.59 10.75
N ARG A 181 26.89 -2.83 10.35
CA ARG A 181 25.56 -3.44 10.40
C ARG A 181 25.59 -4.80 11.07
N GLU A 182 24.44 -5.16 11.61
CA GLU A 182 24.13 -6.48 12.14
C GLU A 182 22.74 -6.94 11.69
N ILE A 183 22.49 -8.24 11.75
CA ILE A 183 21.16 -8.79 11.47
C ILE A 183 20.23 -8.37 12.60
N LEU A 184 19.13 -7.70 12.27
CA LEU A 184 18.17 -7.22 13.24
C LEU A 184 17.06 -8.24 13.46
N ASP A 185 16.76 -8.56 14.72
CA ASP A 185 15.63 -9.40 15.14
C ASP A 185 15.41 -10.66 14.24
N PRO A 186 16.42 -11.53 14.01
CA PRO A 186 16.33 -12.61 13.02
C PRO A 186 15.14 -13.55 13.23
N ARG A 187 14.78 -13.79 14.50
CA ARG A 187 13.59 -14.58 14.87
C ARG A 187 12.30 -13.93 14.35
N LYS A 188 12.17 -12.62 14.49
CA LYS A 188 11.03 -11.87 13.97
C LYS A 188 11.03 -11.88 12.44
N ALA A 189 12.20 -11.74 11.81
CA ALA A 189 12.32 -11.77 10.36
C ALA A 189 11.81 -13.09 9.77
N ILE A 190 12.25 -14.23 10.33
CA ILE A 190 11.78 -15.56 9.89
C ILE A 190 10.27 -15.69 10.10
N LEU A 191 9.74 -15.31 11.27
CA LEU A 191 8.30 -15.34 11.53
C LEU A 191 7.51 -14.51 10.50
N LEU A 192 7.99 -13.31 10.17
CA LEU A 192 7.33 -12.45 9.19
C LEU A 192 7.36 -13.06 7.79
N ILE A 193 8.49 -13.63 7.37
CA ILE A 193 8.61 -14.33 6.08
C ILE A 193 7.65 -15.53 6.04
N SER A 194 7.62 -16.38 7.07
CA SER A 194 6.67 -17.50 7.14
C SER A 194 5.21 -17.04 7.07
N LEU A 195 4.86 -15.96 7.76
CA LEU A 195 3.51 -15.39 7.70
C LEU A 195 3.19 -14.75 6.35
N ALA A 196 4.19 -14.18 5.67
CA ALA A 196 4.03 -13.65 4.32
C ALA A 196 3.64 -14.77 3.36
N LEU A 197 4.38 -15.88 3.41
CA LEU A 197 4.15 -17.06 2.59
C LEU A 197 2.71 -17.57 2.76
N VAL A 198 2.25 -17.79 4.00
CA VAL A 198 0.87 -18.24 4.27
C VAL A 198 -0.17 -17.25 3.76
N LYS A 199 0.01 -15.95 4.03
CA LYS A 199 -0.96 -14.93 3.61
C LYS A 199 -1.07 -14.80 2.10
N LEU A 200 0.06 -14.87 1.38
CA LEU A 200 0.10 -14.64 -0.06
C LEU A 200 -0.32 -15.87 -0.85
N PHE A 201 0.35 -17.00 -0.63
CA PHE A 201 0.17 -18.19 -1.45
C PHE A 201 -1.05 -19.01 -1.05
N LEU A 202 -1.43 -19.02 0.23
CA LEU A 202 -2.62 -19.74 0.69
C LEU A 202 -3.85 -18.83 0.68
N PHE A 203 -3.92 -17.85 1.60
CA PHE A 203 -5.16 -17.09 1.79
C PHE A 203 -5.46 -16.14 0.64
N SER A 204 -4.50 -15.34 0.20
CA SER A 204 -4.71 -14.37 -0.88
C SER A 204 -5.03 -15.08 -2.19
N SER A 205 -4.21 -16.03 -2.64
CA SER A 205 -4.48 -16.76 -3.90
C SER A 205 -5.83 -17.48 -3.87
N TYR A 206 -6.14 -18.22 -2.80
CA TYR A 206 -7.40 -18.94 -2.70
C TYR A 206 -8.61 -18.01 -2.79
N LEU A 207 -8.60 -16.89 -2.05
CA LEU A 207 -9.68 -15.90 -2.12
C LEU A 207 -9.78 -15.27 -3.50
N SER A 208 -8.63 -14.93 -4.10
CA SER A 208 -8.56 -14.28 -5.42
C SER A 208 -9.22 -15.15 -6.49
N GLU A 209 -8.83 -16.42 -6.56
CA GLU A 209 -9.23 -17.33 -7.63
C GLU A 209 -10.66 -17.85 -7.46
N ASN A 210 -11.09 -18.14 -6.23
CA ASN A 210 -12.37 -18.82 -6.01
C ASN A 210 -13.55 -17.86 -5.80
N PHE A 211 -13.30 -16.61 -5.39
CA PHE A 211 -14.38 -15.69 -5.01
C PHE A 211 -14.25 -14.29 -5.59
N VAL A 212 -13.04 -13.76 -5.74
CA VAL A 212 -12.85 -12.37 -6.21
C VAL A 212 -12.90 -12.29 -7.73
N ASN A 213 -11.94 -12.91 -8.42
CA ASN A 213 -11.74 -12.75 -9.85
C ASN A 213 -12.97 -13.17 -10.67
N PRO A 214 -13.65 -14.31 -10.39
CA PRO A 214 -14.82 -14.71 -11.17
C PRO A 214 -15.93 -13.65 -11.22
N VAL A 215 -16.14 -12.93 -10.11
CA VAL A 215 -17.20 -11.91 -10.01
C VAL A 215 -16.70 -10.53 -10.42
N PHE A 216 -15.52 -10.11 -9.99
CA PHE A 216 -15.03 -8.75 -10.28
C PHE A 216 -14.57 -8.57 -11.72
N ASP A 217 -14.06 -9.61 -12.37
CA ASP A 217 -13.57 -9.51 -13.75
C ASP A 217 -14.72 -9.59 -14.77
N SER A 218 -15.89 -10.10 -14.38
CA SER A 218 -17.11 -10.16 -15.19
C SER A 218 -18.36 -10.18 -14.31
N PRO A 219 -18.80 -9.02 -13.78
CA PRO A 219 -19.88 -8.97 -12.79
C PRO A 219 -21.28 -9.23 -13.37
N VAL A 220 -21.43 -9.25 -14.69
CA VAL A 220 -22.70 -9.48 -15.39
C VAL A 220 -23.24 -10.88 -15.05
N GLY A 221 -24.49 -10.94 -14.59
CA GLY A 221 -25.20 -12.20 -14.31
C GLY A 221 -25.08 -12.70 -12.87
N TYR A 222 -24.21 -12.11 -12.05
CA TYR A 222 -24.11 -12.43 -10.62
C TYR A 222 -25.21 -11.73 -9.81
N ASN A 223 -25.75 -12.43 -8.81
CA ASN A 223 -26.76 -11.89 -7.92
C ASN A 223 -26.16 -11.15 -6.71
N ALA A 224 -27.01 -10.51 -5.89
CA ALA A 224 -26.54 -9.69 -4.76
C ALA A 224 -25.75 -10.48 -3.71
N GLY A 225 -26.12 -11.75 -3.47
CA GLY A 225 -25.44 -12.62 -2.51
C GLY A 225 -24.02 -12.95 -2.97
N GLU A 226 -23.86 -13.28 -4.25
CA GLU A 226 -22.56 -13.58 -4.87
C GLU A 226 -21.65 -12.36 -4.90
N ILE A 227 -22.20 -11.18 -5.23
CA ILE A 227 -21.46 -9.90 -5.18
C ILE A 227 -20.99 -9.57 -3.76
N LEU A 228 -21.81 -9.79 -2.74
CA LEU A 228 -21.41 -9.57 -1.35
C LEU A 228 -20.33 -10.55 -0.90
N VAL A 229 -20.44 -11.83 -1.28
CA VAL A 229 -19.40 -12.84 -1.05
C VAL A 229 -18.09 -12.40 -1.69
N ALA A 230 -18.10 -12.01 -2.96
CA ALA A 230 -16.92 -11.53 -3.67
C ALA A 230 -16.34 -10.27 -3.04
N THR A 231 -17.18 -9.33 -2.59
CA THR A 231 -16.75 -8.09 -1.94
C THR A 231 -16.08 -8.36 -0.60
N TYR A 232 -16.65 -9.24 0.24
CA TYR A 232 -16.03 -9.64 1.51
C TYR A 232 -14.75 -10.45 1.29
N ALA A 233 -14.76 -11.36 0.31
CA ALA A 233 -13.56 -12.08 -0.10
C ALA A 233 -12.46 -11.11 -0.56
N TYR A 234 -12.82 -10.07 -1.31
CA TYR A 234 -11.87 -9.07 -1.78
C TYR A 234 -11.28 -8.26 -0.62
N ALA A 235 -12.10 -7.85 0.35
CA ALA A 235 -11.59 -7.16 1.55
C ALA A 235 -10.51 -7.99 2.27
N TRP A 236 -10.72 -9.30 2.44
CA TRP A 236 -9.71 -10.17 3.03
C TRP A 236 -8.52 -10.43 2.09
N ASN A 237 -8.78 -10.62 0.80
CA ASN A 237 -7.76 -10.84 -0.23
C ASN A 237 -6.79 -9.66 -0.31
N ILE A 238 -7.26 -8.42 -0.48
CA ILE A 238 -6.39 -7.23 -0.53
C ILE A 238 -5.60 -7.06 0.78
N TYR A 239 -6.20 -7.37 1.93
CA TYR A 239 -5.50 -7.32 3.21
C TYR A 239 -4.39 -8.38 3.32
N PHE A 240 -4.67 -9.64 2.98
CA PHE A 240 -3.68 -10.70 3.05
C PHE A 240 -2.58 -10.53 2.01
N ASN A 241 -2.92 -10.13 0.78
CA ASN A 241 -1.97 -9.86 -0.28
C ASN A 241 -0.99 -8.74 0.15
N PHE A 242 -1.52 -7.59 0.55
CA PHE A 242 -0.66 -6.46 0.85
C PHE A 242 0.06 -6.60 2.20
N SER A 243 -0.63 -7.07 3.25
CA SER A 243 0.04 -7.30 4.53
C SER A 243 1.04 -8.46 4.46
N GLY A 244 0.79 -9.47 3.63
CA GLY A 244 1.74 -10.55 3.34
C GLY A 244 2.98 -10.02 2.63
N TYR A 245 2.83 -9.23 1.57
CA TYR A 245 3.95 -8.58 0.89
C TYR A 245 4.78 -7.72 1.85
N THR A 246 4.12 -6.86 2.65
CA THR A 246 4.83 -6.01 3.62
C THR A 246 5.55 -6.82 4.71
N ASN A 247 5.01 -7.97 5.11
CA ASN A 247 5.68 -8.89 6.03
C ASN A 247 6.97 -9.45 5.40
N LEU A 248 6.93 -9.89 4.12
CA LEU A 248 8.08 -10.42 3.41
C LEU A 248 9.21 -9.39 3.36
N VAL A 249 8.92 -8.20 2.85
CA VAL A 249 9.96 -7.17 2.68
C VAL A 249 10.45 -6.59 4.01
N THR A 250 9.61 -6.58 5.06
CA THR A 250 10.05 -6.23 6.42
C THR A 250 11.00 -7.29 6.97
N GLY A 251 10.71 -8.57 6.76
CA GLY A 251 11.61 -9.66 7.12
C GLY A 251 12.95 -9.57 6.41
N ILE A 252 12.95 -9.35 5.09
CA ILE A 252 14.16 -9.13 4.29
C ILE A 252 14.94 -7.91 4.80
N ALA A 253 14.29 -6.78 5.03
CA ALA A 253 14.96 -5.57 5.53
C ALA A 253 15.63 -5.82 6.89
N LEU A 254 14.97 -6.51 7.82
CA LEU A 254 15.54 -6.88 9.11
C LEU A 254 16.79 -7.77 8.95
N LEU A 255 16.74 -8.75 8.04
CA LEU A 255 17.89 -9.60 7.71
C LEU A 255 19.05 -8.84 7.06
N LEU A 256 18.79 -7.70 6.42
CA LEU A 256 19.81 -6.81 5.84
C LEU A 256 20.29 -5.73 6.81
N GLY A 257 19.76 -5.67 8.03
CA GLY A 257 20.16 -4.68 9.03
C GLY A 257 19.36 -3.37 9.00
N PHE A 258 18.17 -3.36 8.39
CA PHE A 258 17.31 -2.17 8.27
C PHE A 258 15.96 -2.37 8.95
N ARG A 259 15.46 -1.31 9.61
CA ARG A 259 14.11 -1.22 10.14
C ARG A 259 13.24 -0.34 9.23
N VAL A 260 12.22 -0.96 8.64
CA VAL A 260 11.16 -0.28 7.87
C VAL A 260 9.93 -0.04 8.74
N PRO A 261 9.10 1.00 8.46
CA PRO A 261 7.92 1.30 9.26
C PRO A 261 6.84 0.23 9.16
N VAL A 262 5.97 0.17 10.19
CA VAL A 262 4.81 -0.72 10.20
C VAL A 262 3.76 -0.21 9.22
N ASN A 263 3.16 -1.11 8.44
CA ASN A 263 2.11 -0.74 7.47
C ASN A 263 0.70 -1.18 7.87
N PHE A 264 0.55 -2.23 8.67
CA PHE A 264 -0.75 -2.78 9.06
C PHE A 264 -0.84 -3.08 10.55
N ASN A 265 -1.99 -2.79 11.14
CA ASN A 265 -2.29 -3.11 12.55
C ASN A 265 -3.76 -3.51 12.74
N ALA A 266 -4.11 -4.73 12.32
CA ALA A 266 -5.45 -5.30 12.42
C ALA A 266 -6.58 -4.35 11.96
N PRO A 267 -6.59 -3.89 10.69
CA PRO A 267 -7.45 -2.81 10.22
C PRO A 267 -8.96 -3.08 10.34
N TYR A 268 -9.40 -4.32 10.18
CA TYR A 268 -10.81 -4.68 10.29
C TYR A 268 -11.34 -4.76 11.73
N LEU A 269 -10.50 -4.48 12.74
CA LEU A 269 -10.94 -4.25 14.11
C LEU A 269 -11.27 -2.77 14.41
N ALA A 270 -11.14 -1.89 13.42
CA ALA A 270 -11.44 -0.47 13.57
C ALA A 270 -12.91 -0.22 13.84
N ALA A 271 -13.21 0.60 14.86
CA ALA A 271 -14.58 0.99 15.20
C ALA A 271 -15.06 2.23 14.41
N ASN A 272 -14.17 2.90 13.66
CA ASN A 272 -14.51 4.00 12.77
C ASN A 272 -13.44 4.20 11.69
N LEU A 273 -13.72 5.05 10.71
CA LEU A 273 -12.83 5.28 9.56
C LEU A 273 -11.49 5.94 9.93
N LYS A 274 -11.43 6.79 10.96
CA LYS A 274 -10.14 7.35 11.42
C LYS A 274 -9.25 6.25 12.00
N GLU A 275 -9.84 5.34 12.77
CA GLU A 275 -9.12 4.18 13.31
C GLU A 275 -8.71 3.22 12.20
N PHE A 276 -9.55 3.00 11.18
CA PHE A 276 -9.21 2.18 10.02
C PHE A 276 -7.96 2.72 9.31
N TRP A 277 -7.91 4.02 9.01
CA TRP A 277 -6.74 4.66 8.37
C TRP A 277 -5.51 4.78 9.27
N ALA A 278 -5.66 4.62 10.59
CA ALA A 278 -4.54 4.48 11.52
C ALA A 278 -3.99 3.04 11.59
N ARG A 279 -4.66 2.08 10.94
CA ARG A 279 -4.35 0.65 10.96
C ARG A 279 -4.11 0.06 9.57
N TRP A 280 -4.58 0.70 8.51
CA TRP A 280 -4.43 0.33 7.11
C TRP A 280 -3.40 1.22 6.42
N HIS A 281 -2.47 0.61 5.68
CA HIS A 281 -1.44 1.31 4.90
C HIS A 281 -0.83 2.51 5.65
N ILE A 282 -0.41 2.29 6.90
CA ILE A 282 -0.06 3.33 7.88
C ILE A 282 1.04 4.26 7.34
N SER A 283 2.03 3.71 6.61
CA SER A 283 3.09 4.52 6.03
C SER A 283 2.57 5.51 4.98
N LEU A 284 1.60 5.13 4.15
CA LEU A 284 0.89 6.03 3.23
C LEU A 284 -0.03 7.00 3.95
N SER A 285 -0.86 6.51 4.88
CA SER A 285 -1.78 7.35 5.65
C SER A 285 -1.05 8.49 6.37
N THR A 286 0.09 8.18 7.01
CA THR A 286 0.95 9.19 7.62
C THR A 286 1.67 10.06 6.58
N PHE A 287 2.02 9.55 5.40
CA PHE A 287 2.54 10.35 4.28
C PHE A 287 1.56 11.41 3.84
N ILE A 288 0.35 11.01 3.49
CA ILE A 288 -0.71 11.92 3.07
C ILE A 288 -1.01 12.94 4.18
N ARG A 289 -1.04 12.51 5.44
CA ARG A 289 -1.19 13.43 6.58
C ARG A 289 -0.09 14.51 6.60
N ASP A 290 1.17 14.10 6.55
CA ASP A 290 2.31 14.99 6.83
C ASP A 290 2.69 15.88 5.63
N TYR A 291 2.44 15.39 4.41
CA TYR A 291 2.89 16.04 3.16
C TYR A 291 1.75 16.58 2.28
N VAL A 292 0.50 16.24 2.57
CA VAL A 292 -0.67 16.76 1.83
C VAL A 292 -1.61 17.49 2.79
N TYR A 293 -2.16 16.80 3.79
CA TYR A 293 -3.18 17.34 4.69
C TYR A 293 -2.70 18.53 5.54
N ILE A 294 -1.56 18.38 6.23
CA ILE A 294 -1.01 19.45 7.08
C ILE A 294 -0.63 20.68 6.23
N PRO A 295 0.08 20.55 5.10
CA PRO A 295 0.36 21.68 4.21
C PRO A 295 -0.88 22.41 3.65
N LEU A 296 -2.00 21.70 3.41
CA LEU A 296 -3.28 22.32 3.00
C LEU A 296 -3.94 23.17 4.11
N GLY A 297 -3.37 23.15 5.32
CA GLY A 297 -3.79 23.92 6.49
C GLY A 297 -4.23 23.04 7.67
N GLY A 298 -4.31 21.71 7.49
CA GLY A 298 -4.75 20.76 8.51
C GLY A 298 -6.03 21.23 9.21
N ASN A 299 -5.98 21.31 10.54
CA ASN A 299 -7.09 21.75 11.40
C ASN A 299 -7.13 23.27 11.66
N ARG A 300 -6.19 24.07 11.11
CA ARG A 300 -5.92 25.45 11.60
C ARG A 300 -6.97 26.48 11.21
N LYS A 301 -7.77 26.23 10.17
CA LYS A 301 -8.73 27.19 9.58
C LYS A 301 -10.20 26.82 9.86
N GLY A 302 -10.46 26.20 11.01
CA GLY A 302 -11.80 25.83 11.46
C GLY A 302 -12.37 24.56 10.83
N PHE A 303 -13.57 24.19 11.28
CA PHE A 303 -14.21 22.91 10.98
C PHE A 303 -14.47 22.70 9.48
N SER A 304 -14.95 23.73 8.76
CA SER A 304 -15.22 23.62 7.31
C SER A 304 -13.93 23.32 6.53
N ARG A 305 -12.88 24.13 6.73
CA ARG A 305 -11.61 23.94 6.00
C ARG A 305 -10.92 22.63 6.37
N MET A 306 -11.01 22.19 7.63
CA MET A 306 -10.55 20.87 8.07
C MET A 306 -11.20 19.76 7.24
N ASN A 307 -12.52 19.76 7.10
CA ASN A 307 -13.25 18.75 6.35
C ASN A 307 -12.93 18.80 4.85
N THR A 308 -12.82 19.99 4.26
CA THR A 308 -12.36 20.13 2.86
C THR A 308 -10.95 19.56 2.68
N ASN A 309 -10.03 19.88 3.58
CA ASN A 309 -8.65 19.40 3.51
C ASN A 309 -8.57 17.86 3.63
N VAL A 310 -9.34 17.24 4.53
CA VAL A 310 -9.40 15.77 4.65
C VAL A 310 -10.01 15.14 3.39
N PHE A 311 -11.10 15.69 2.88
CA PHE A 311 -11.75 15.20 1.66
C PHE A 311 -10.78 15.24 0.47
N LEU A 312 -10.12 16.39 0.25
CA LEU A 312 -9.11 16.53 -0.80
C LEU A 312 -7.93 15.58 -0.61
N ALA A 313 -7.45 15.40 0.62
CA ALA A 313 -6.37 14.46 0.89
C ALA A 313 -6.73 13.01 0.53
N MET A 314 -7.98 12.59 0.76
CA MET A 314 -8.46 11.26 0.38
C MET A 314 -8.67 11.11 -1.13
N VAL A 315 -9.19 12.13 -1.81
CA VAL A 315 -9.31 12.13 -3.28
C VAL A 315 -7.93 12.08 -3.94
N ILE A 316 -6.96 12.85 -3.43
CA ILE A 316 -5.56 12.78 -3.89
C ILE A 316 -4.97 11.39 -3.64
N SER A 317 -5.29 10.76 -2.50
CA SER A 317 -4.89 9.38 -2.24
C SER A 317 -5.51 8.40 -3.24
N GLY A 318 -6.77 8.60 -3.64
CA GLY A 318 -7.43 7.83 -4.70
C GLY A 318 -6.74 8.02 -6.05
N LEU A 319 -6.56 9.27 -6.48
CA LEU A 319 -5.84 9.60 -7.71
C LEU A 319 -4.44 9.00 -7.75
N TRP A 320 -3.75 8.92 -6.61
CA TRP A 320 -2.45 8.25 -6.55
C TRP A 320 -2.50 6.76 -6.94
N HIS A 321 -3.61 6.06 -6.71
CA HIS A 321 -3.75 4.66 -7.12
C HIS A 321 -3.97 4.52 -8.64
N GLY A 322 -4.64 5.47 -9.29
CA GLY A 322 -4.85 5.44 -10.73
C GLY A 322 -5.74 6.58 -11.21
N ALA A 323 -5.75 6.82 -12.53
CA ALA A 323 -6.57 7.86 -13.16
C ALA A 323 -8.04 7.49 -13.36
N ALA A 324 -8.38 6.20 -13.27
CA ALA A 324 -9.75 5.75 -13.47
C ALA A 324 -10.72 6.39 -12.45
N MET A 325 -11.94 6.69 -12.90
CA MET A 325 -12.98 7.31 -12.05
C MET A 325 -13.33 6.47 -10.82
N THR A 326 -13.14 5.16 -10.91
CA THR A 326 -13.23 4.21 -9.79
C THR A 326 -12.37 4.63 -8.59
N PHE A 327 -11.12 5.03 -8.80
CA PHE A 327 -10.24 5.48 -7.71
C PHE A 327 -10.60 6.86 -7.15
N VAL A 328 -11.07 7.76 -8.01
CA VAL A 328 -11.56 9.08 -7.59
C VAL A 328 -12.78 8.91 -6.67
N VAL A 329 -13.73 8.07 -7.07
CA VAL A 329 -14.93 7.77 -6.27
C VAL A 329 -14.57 7.03 -4.99
N TRP A 330 -13.66 6.07 -5.03
CA TRP A 330 -13.14 5.41 -3.82
C TRP A 330 -12.56 6.43 -2.81
N GLY A 331 -11.72 7.35 -3.28
CA GLY A 331 -11.16 8.43 -2.45
C GLY A 331 -12.25 9.37 -1.91
N ALA A 332 -13.23 9.71 -2.74
CA ALA A 332 -14.36 10.54 -2.34
C ALA A 332 -15.24 9.86 -1.27
N ILE A 333 -15.53 8.57 -1.40
CA ILE A 333 -16.28 7.78 -0.41
C ILE A 333 -15.58 7.85 0.95
N HIS A 334 -14.28 7.55 1.01
CA HIS A 334 -13.52 7.62 2.27
C HIS A 334 -13.44 9.04 2.83
N GLY A 335 -13.25 10.05 1.97
CA GLY A 335 -13.26 11.46 2.35
C GLY A 335 -14.59 11.86 3.00
N LEU A 336 -15.71 11.58 2.34
CA LEU A 336 -17.06 11.85 2.84
C LEU A 336 -17.32 11.10 4.15
N GLY A 337 -16.91 9.84 4.26
CA GLY A 337 -17.05 9.05 5.48
C GLY A 337 -16.38 9.69 6.69
N ILE A 338 -15.17 10.27 6.52
CA ILE A 338 -14.50 10.98 7.62
C ILE A 338 -15.19 12.32 7.92
N VAL A 339 -15.66 13.03 6.90
CA VAL A 339 -16.44 14.27 7.10
C VAL A 339 -17.72 14.00 7.89
N LEU A 340 -18.45 12.94 7.56
CA LEU A 340 -19.64 12.50 8.30
C LEU A 340 -19.31 12.12 9.75
N LEU A 341 -18.17 11.47 9.98
CA LEU A 341 -17.70 11.16 11.34
C LEU A 341 -17.39 12.44 12.15
N ASN A 342 -16.78 13.45 11.51
CA ASN A 342 -16.52 14.75 12.13
C ASN A 342 -17.82 15.49 12.45
N LEU A 343 -18.78 15.48 11.53
CA LEU A 343 -20.11 16.09 11.72
C LEU A 343 -20.88 15.41 12.85
N LYS A 344 -20.87 14.07 12.89
CA LYS A 344 -21.45 13.30 14.00
C LYS A 344 -20.84 13.72 15.33
N SER A 345 -19.51 13.83 15.41
CA SER A 345 -18.82 14.28 16.62
C SER A 345 -19.26 15.67 17.07
N LEU A 346 -19.37 16.61 16.12
CA LEU A 346 -19.81 17.97 16.40
C LEU A 346 -21.28 18.03 16.87
N CYS A 347 -22.17 17.26 16.24
CA CYS A 347 -23.58 17.19 16.64
C CYS A 347 -23.73 16.60 18.05
N MET A 348 -23.02 15.51 18.36
CA MET A 348 -23.05 14.91 19.70
C MET A 348 -22.55 15.90 20.77
N GLU A 349 -21.45 16.61 20.49
CA GLU A 349 -20.91 17.65 21.38
C GLU A 349 -21.94 18.76 21.63
N LYS A 350 -22.59 19.28 20.57
CA LYS A 350 -23.62 20.32 20.68
C LYS A 350 -24.89 19.88 21.41
N LEU A 351 -25.26 18.61 21.30
CA LEU A 351 -26.42 18.04 22.00
C LEU A 351 -26.13 17.72 23.46
N GLY A 352 -24.92 18.02 23.97
CA GLY A 352 -24.51 17.66 25.33
C GLY A 352 -24.40 16.14 25.53
N TRP A 353 -24.43 15.37 24.43
CA TRP A 353 -24.13 13.96 24.46
C TRP A 353 -22.62 13.87 24.61
N THR A 354 -22.17 13.89 25.87
CA THR A 354 -20.80 13.50 26.20
C THR A 354 -20.53 12.17 25.51
N GLN A 355 -19.29 11.92 25.11
CA GLN A 355 -18.90 10.58 24.67
C GLN A 355 -19.07 9.64 25.86
N VAL A 356 -20.31 9.19 26.10
CA VAL A 356 -20.60 7.96 26.79
C VAL A 356 -20.02 6.93 25.85
N ILE A 357 -18.72 6.68 26.01
CA ILE A 357 -18.05 5.50 25.47
C ILE A 357 -18.95 4.38 25.98
N PRO A 358 -19.74 3.71 25.13
CA PRO A 358 -20.52 2.62 25.63
C PRO A 358 -19.44 1.57 25.87
N ASN A 359 -19.01 1.45 27.12
CA ASN A 359 -18.05 0.47 27.61
C ASN A 359 -18.69 -0.94 27.60
N LYS A 360 -19.63 -1.14 26.67
CA LYS A 360 -20.36 -2.35 26.39
C LYS A 360 -19.80 -2.87 25.09
N THR A 361 -19.18 -4.04 25.17
CA THR A 361 -18.63 -4.82 24.05
C THR A 361 -19.52 -4.78 22.79
N LEU A 362 -20.85 -4.78 22.95
CA LEU A 362 -21.81 -4.69 21.85
C LEU A 362 -21.67 -3.41 21.00
N SER A 363 -21.52 -2.23 21.61
CA SER A 363 -21.44 -0.98 20.83
C SER A 363 -20.16 -0.88 20.00
N VAL A 364 -19.07 -1.44 20.51
CA VAL A 364 -17.79 -1.51 19.78
C VAL A 364 -17.96 -2.45 18.58
N TRP A 365 -18.60 -3.59 18.76
CA TRP A 365 -18.88 -4.53 17.67
C TRP A 365 -19.82 -3.94 16.62
N VAL A 366 -20.90 -3.26 17.00
CA VAL A 366 -21.77 -2.56 16.05
C VAL A 366 -20.98 -1.55 15.23
N SER A 367 -20.13 -0.75 15.89
CA SER A 367 -19.29 0.26 15.20
C SER A 367 -18.26 -0.39 14.26
N ARG A 368 -17.68 -1.52 14.65
CA ARG A 368 -16.78 -2.32 13.79
C ARG A 368 -17.49 -2.87 12.57
N ILE A 369 -18.68 -3.46 12.75
CA ILE A 369 -19.48 -4.01 11.65
C ILE A 369 -19.83 -2.90 10.67
N ILE A 370 -20.32 -1.74 11.13
CA ILE A 370 -20.64 -0.60 10.27
C ILE A 370 -19.38 -0.14 9.51
N THR A 371 -18.25 0.00 10.19
CA THR A 371 -16.98 0.43 9.57
C THR A 371 -16.50 -0.58 8.52
N PHE A 372 -16.58 -1.87 8.82
CA PHE A 372 -16.19 -2.93 7.90
C PHE A 372 -17.04 -2.92 6.63
N HIS A 373 -18.37 -2.79 6.74
CA HIS A 373 -19.25 -2.74 5.58
C HIS A 373 -19.04 -1.48 4.74
N PHE A 374 -18.80 -0.33 5.39
CA PHE A 374 -18.45 0.91 4.68
C PHE A 374 -17.17 0.73 3.86
N VAL A 375 -16.14 0.13 4.47
CA VAL A 375 -14.86 -0.16 3.80
C VAL A 375 -15.05 -1.16 2.65
N CYS A 376 -15.86 -2.21 2.86
CA CYS A 376 -16.19 -3.19 1.81
C CYS A 376 -16.91 -2.54 0.63
N PHE A 377 -17.87 -1.65 0.90
CA PHE A 377 -18.55 -0.90 -0.16
C PHE A 377 -17.57 -0.04 -0.97
N ALA A 378 -16.64 0.67 -0.30
CA ALA A 378 -15.59 1.41 -1.00
C ALA A 378 -14.72 0.47 -1.84
N TRP A 379 -14.40 -0.73 -1.34
CA TRP A 379 -13.59 -1.71 -2.07
C TRP A 379 -14.19 -2.21 -3.38
N ILE A 380 -15.51 -2.13 -3.58
CA ILE A 380 -16.13 -2.39 -4.90
C ILE A 380 -15.49 -1.49 -5.94
N PHE A 381 -15.51 -0.18 -5.71
CA PHE A 381 -14.92 0.80 -6.62
C PHE A 381 -13.41 0.60 -6.77
N PHE A 382 -12.70 0.20 -5.72
CA PHE A 382 -11.24 0.03 -5.82
C PHE A 382 -10.83 -1.17 -6.70
N ARG A 383 -11.66 -2.23 -6.78
CA ARG A 383 -11.33 -3.47 -7.51
C ARG A 383 -11.97 -3.58 -8.88
N SER A 384 -13.11 -2.93 -9.10
CA SER A 384 -13.82 -3.02 -10.37
C SER A 384 -12.94 -2.56 -11.54
N PRO A 385 -12.90 -3.32 -12.65
CA PRO A 385 -12.11 -2.96 -13.83
C PRO A 385 -12.53 -1.62 -14.45
N SER A 386 -13.82 -1.31 -14.41
CA SER A 386 -14.39 -0.07 -14.91
C SER A 386 -15.36 0.58 -13.91
N PHE A 387 -15.70 1.84 -14.18
CA PHE A 387 -16.70 2.54 -13.38
C PHE A 387 -18.11 1.95 -13.59
N ASP A 388 -18.42 1.49 -14.80
CA ASP A 388 -19.70 0.85 -15.12
C ASP A 388 -19.87 -0.49 -14.39
N ASP A 389 -18.79 -1.28 -14.29
CA ASP A 389 -18.78 -2.52 -13.51
C ASP A 389 -19.04 -2.25 -12.02
N ALA A 390 -18.41 -1.21 -11.46
CA ALA A 390 -18.62 -0.82 -10.07
C ALA A 390 -20.08 -0.41 -9.81
N LEU A 391 -20.68 0.36 -10.72
CA LEU A 391 -22.08 0.76 -10.65
C LEU A 391 -23.03 -0.44 -10.80
N LEU A 392 -22.74 -1.36 -11.72
CA LEU A 392 -23.51 -2.59 -11.89
C LEU A 392 -23.53 -3.41 -10.59
N MET A 393 -22.36 -3.61 -9.96
CA MET A 393 -22.26 -4.33 -8.69
C MET A 393 -23.02 -3.61 -7.56
N ALA A 394 -22.87 -2.29 -7.45
CA ALA A 394 -23.56 -1.50 -6.43
C ALA A 394 -25.09 -1.53 -6.60
N ASN A 395 -25.57 -1.43 -7.85
CA ASN A 395 -27.00 -1.48 -8.16
C ASN A 395 -27.59 -2.87 -7.89
N GLN A 396 -26.85 -3.94 -8.16
CA GLN A 396 -27.32 -5.31 -7.92
C GLN A 396 -27.54 -5.58 -6.43
N ILE A 397 -26.75 -4.98 -5.52
CA ILE A 397 -26.92 -5.13 -4.07
C ILE A 397 -28.27 -4.57 -3.59
N ILE A 398 -28.83 -3.56 -4.27
CA ILE A 398 -30.11 -2.94 -3.93
C ILE A 398 -31.28 -3.38 -4.83
N ALA A 399 -31.03 -4.32 -5.76
CA ALA A 399 -32.02 -4.80 -6.72
C ALA A 399 -33.12 -5.66 -6.05
N PRO A 400 -34.31 -5.76 -6.68
CA PRO A 400 -35.34 -6.71 -6.25
C PRO A 400 -34.81 -8.14 -6.20
N GLY A 401 -35.27 -8.93 -5.22
CA GLY A 401 -34.78 -10.31 -5.01
C GLY A 401 -33.54 -10.42 -4.10
N PHE A 402 -33.15 -9.33 -3.43
CA PHE A 402 -32.05 -9.31 -2.45
C PHE A 402 -32.14 -10.44 -1.42
N ILE A 403 -33.29 -10.64 -0.77
CA ILE A 403 -33.46 -11.69 0.26
C ILE A 403 -33.22 -13.09 -0.30
N ALA A 404 -33.75 -13.39 -1.49
CA ALA A 404 -33.53 -14.67 -2.16
C ALA A 404 -32.05 -14.88 -2.51
N SER A 405 -31.38 -13.82 -2.98
CA SER A 405 -29.95 -13.81 -3.30
C SER A 405 -29.09 -14.07 -2.06
N ILE A 406 -29.40 -13.41 -0.93
CA ILE A 406 -28.72 -13.65 0.36
C ILE A 406 -28.92 -15.08 0.83
N ASN A 407 -30.13 -15.63 0.71
CA ASN A 407 -30.42 -17.00 1.10
C ASN A 407 -29.62 -18.01 0.26
N ALA A 408 -29.46 -17.76 -1.04
CA ALA A 408 -28.67 -18.60 -1.94
C ALA A 408 -27.18 -18.65 -1.55
N SER A 409 -26.63 -17.54 -1.04
CA SER A 409 -25.22 -17.43 -0.63
C SER A 409 -25.00 -17.51 0.90
N LEU A 410 -26.02 -17.88 1.67
CA LEU A 410 -26.04 -17.71 3.13
C LEU A 410 -24.86 -18.39 3.84
N GLY A 411 -24.51 -19.61 3.42
CA GLY A 411 -23.40 -20.36 4.01
C GLY A 411 -22.05 -19.64 3.89
N LEU A 412 -21.74 -19.10 2.70
CA LEU A 412 -20.50 -18.36 2.45
C LEU A 412 -20.51 -17.01 3.16
N LEU A 413 -21.66 -16.31 3.16
CA LEU A 413 -21.81 -15.07 3.91
C LEU A 413 -21.52 -15.31 5.39
N ILE A 414 -22.17 -16.30 6.01
CA ILE A 414 -21.93 -16.68 7.42
C ILE A 414 -20.45 -16.98 7.66
N ALA A 415 -19.76 -17.68 6.76
CA ALA A 415 -18.33 -17.96 6.90
C ALA A 415 -17.48 -16.66 6.97
N PHE A 416 -17.75 -15.66 6.13
CA PHE A 416 -17.06 -14.37 6.18
C PHE A 416 -17.41 -13.55 7.43
N TRP A 417 -18.66 -13.60 7.90
CA TRP A 417 -19.06 -12.99 9.16
C TRP A 417 -18.37 -13.65 10.36
N LEU A 418 -18.30 -14.99 10.38
CA LEU A 418 -17.56 -15.74 11.40
C LEU A 418 -16.07 -15.39 11.37
N LEU A 419 -15.47 -15.24 10.19
CA LEU A 419 -14.08 -14.78 10.07
C LEU A 419 -13.89 -13.39 10.71
N LEU A 420 -14.79 -12.43 10.45
CA LEU A 420 -14.73 -11.10 11.07
C LEU A 420 -14.91 -11.15 12.59
N ILE A 421 -15.87 -11.94 13.08
CA ILE A 421 -16.15 -12.09 14.52
C ILE A 421 -14.97 -12.76 15.24
N THR A 422 -14.34 -13.76 14.60
CA THR A 422 -13.21 -14.50 15.19
C THR A 422 -11.86 -13.82 14.98
N TYR A 423 -11.77 -12.81 14.11
CA TYR A 423 -10.55 -12.07 13.81
C TYR A 423 -9.77 -11.55 15.02
N PRO A 424 -10.38 -10.98 16.09
CA PRO A 424 -9.63 -10.57 17.27
C PRO A 424 -8.86 -11.72 17.94
N TYR A 425 -9.40 -12.95 17.91
CA TYR A 425 -8.72 -14.11 18.48
C TYR A 425 -7.53 -14.53 17.63
N PHE A 426 -7.63 -14.44 16.29
CA PHE A 426 -6.48 -14.64 15.41
C PHE A 426 -5.37 -13.62 15.68
N VAL A 427 -5.73 -12.34 15.90
CA VAL A 427 -4.77 -11.29 16.25
C VAL A 427 -4.10 -11.56 17.59
N GLN A 428 -4.86 -11.96 18.61
CA GLN A 428 -4.32 -12.35 19.92
C GLN A 428 -3.41 -13.57 19.82
N GLY A 429 -3.83 -14.59 19.06
CA GLY A 429 -3.04 -15.79 18.78
C GLY A 429 -1.72 -15.45 18.11
N TYR A 430 -1.71 -14.57 17.11
CA TYR A 430 -0.49 -14.07 16.49
C TYR A 430 0.46 -13.42 17.51
N HIS A 431 -0.05 -12.53 18.38
CA HIS A 431 0.79 -11.89 19.40
C HIS A 431 1.37 -12.90 20.40
N TYR A 432 0.58 -13.89 20.79
CA TYR A 432 1.04 -14.98 21.64
C TYR A 432 2.15 -15.80 20.97
N VAL A 433 1.91 -16.24 19.73
CA VAL A 433 2.90 -16.99 18.94
C VAL A 433 4.16 -16.16 18.74
N ALA A 434 4.05 -14.88 18.37
CA ALA A 434 5.20 -14.00 18.18
C ALA A 434 6.06 -13.85 19.44
N LYS A 435 5.43 -13.72 20.62
CA LYS A 435 6.13 -13.68 21.91
C LYS A 435 6.84 -15.00 22.22
N LYS A 436 6.19 -16.14 21.97
CA LYS A 436 6.80 -17.47 22.16
C LYS A 436 7.87 -17.79 21.13
N TYR A 437 7.71 -17.33 19.89
CA TYR A 437 8.66 -17.54 18.80
C TYR A 437 10.03 -16.94 19.14
N GLN A 438 10.03 -15.82 19.88
CA GLN A 438 11.24 -15.20 20.39
C GLN A 438 11.98 -16.04 21.44
N THR A 439 11.37 -17.06 22.06
CA THR A 439 12.05 -17.91 23.05
C THR A 439 12.54 -19.24 22.47
N ILE A 440 12.13 -19.59 21.24
CA ILE A 440 12.52 -20.84 20.59
C ILE A 440 13.98 -20.72 20.08
N PRO A 441 14.85 -21.70 20.38
CA PRO A 441 16.20 -21.74 19.80
C PRO A 441 16.18 -21.84 18.27
N TRP A 442 17.13 -21.18 17.60
CA TRP A 442 17.12 -21.00 16.15
C TRP A 442 17.14 -22.33 15.36
N TYR A 443 17.79 -23.36 15.90
CA TYR A 443 17.92 -24.68 15.26
C TYR A 443 16.59 -25.46 15.18
N TYR A 444 15.54 -25.03 15.89
CA TYR A 444 14.20 -25.59 15.75
C TYR A 444 13.38 -24.95 14.63
N TYR A 445 13.78 -23.78 14.10
CA TYR A 445 13.01 -23.07 13.08
C TYR A 445 12.82 -23.76 11.73
N PRO A 446 13.73 -24.64 11.26
CA PRO A 446 13.49 -25.41 10.05
C PRO A 446 12.22 -26.28 10.13
N ILE A 447 11.85 -26.78 11.32
CA ILE A 447 10.69 -27.67 11.50
C ILE A 447 9.35 -26.97 11.21
N PRO A 448 8.96 -25.89 11.93
CA PRO A 448 7.71 -25.19 11.65
C PRO A 448 7.73 -24.55 10.26
N LEU A 449 8.89 -24.13 9.75
CA LEU A 449 8.99 -23.62 8.38
C LEU A 449 8.70 -24.72 7.36
N ALA A 450 9.28 -25.92 7.51
CA ALA A 450 9.02 -27.06 6.65
C ALA A 450 7.54 -27.46 6.69
N ILE A 451 6.92 -27.51 7.87
CA ILE A 451 5.48 -27.80 8.01
C ILE A 451 4.64 -26.74 7.27
N ILE A 452 4.94 -25.45 7.46
CA ILE A 452 4.24 -24.35 6.78
C ILE A 452 4.40 -24.48 5.26
N LEU A 453 5.62 -24.72 4.78
CA LEU A 453 5.90 -24.88 3.35
C LEU A 453 5.19 -26.09 2.77
N THR A 454 5.15 -27.23 3.47
CA THR A 454 4.43 -28.43 3.03
C THR A 454 2.93 -28.19 2.95
N ILE A 455 2.32 -27.63 4.00
CA ILE A 455 0.89 -27.29 4.01
C ILE A 455 0.56 -26.32 2.87
N MET A 456 1.40 -25.31 2.69
CA MET A 456 1.25 -24.36 1.60
C MET A 456 1.34 -25.05 0.24
N PHE A 457 2.34 -25.88 0.02
CA PHE A 457 2.50 -26.59 -1.25
C PHE A 457 1.30 -27.50 -1.56
N MET A 458 0.71 -28.12 -0.52
CA MET A 458 -0.47 -28.99 -0.68
C MET A 458 -1.77 -28.24 -0.92
N LEU A 459 -1.93 -27.03 -0.36
CA LEU A 459 -3.22 -26.32 -0.32
C LEU A 459 -3.26 -25.04 -1.17
N SER A 460 -2.12 -24.52 -1.60
CA SER A 460 -2.08 -23.32 -2.45
C SER A 460 -2.52 -23.66 -3.87
N PRO A 461 -3.26 -22.75 -4.53
CA PRO A 461 -3.53 -22.90 -5.95
C PRO A 461 -2.24 -22.88 -6.78
N SER A 462 -2.31 -23.43 -7.99
CA SER A 462 -1.15 -23.50 -8.89
C SER A 462 -0.74 -22.12 -9.40
N GLY A 463 0.54 -21.80 -9.32
CA GLY A 463 1.12 -20.57 -9.88
C GLY A 463 1.73 -19.66 -8.81
N MET A 464 2.33 -18.56 -9.26
CA MET A 464 2.83 -17.53 -8.34
C MET A 464 1.71 -16.54 -8.02
N PRO A 465 1.52 -16.16 -6.73
CA PRO A 465 0.52 -15.15 -6.38
C PRO A 465 0.84 -13.83 -7.09
N GLY A 466 -0.19 -13.24 -7.71
CA GLY A 466 -0.12 -11.85 -8.16
C GLY A 466 0.03 -10.89 -6.98
N PHE A 467 0.58 -9.70 -7.22
CA PHE A 467 0.64 -8.63 -6.23
C PHE A 467 -0.22 -7.45 -6.66
N ILE A 468 -1.33 -7.22 -5.94
CA ILE A 468 -2.40 -6.30 -6.35
C ILE A 468 -1.88 -4.87 -6.55
N TYR A 469 -0.98 -4.41 -5.67
CA TYR A 469 -0.46 -3.03 -5.73
C TYR A 469 0.66 -2.81 -6.75
N ALA A 470 1.20 -3.86 -7.39
CA ALA A 470 2.12 -3.67 -8.51
C ALA A 470 1.41 -3.16 -9.78
N ASN A 471 0.09 -3.32 -9.85
CA ASN A 471 -0.71 -2.93 -11.00
C ASN A 471 -1.23 -1.48 -10.91
N PHE A 472 -0.88 -0.74 -9.86
CA PHE A 472 -1.40 0.60 -9.56
C PHE A 472 -0.34 1.69 -9.60
#